data_AF-A0A812UMA4-F1
#
_entry.id   AF-A0A812UMA4-F1
#
_cell.length_a   1.000
_cell.length_b   1.000
_cell.length_c   1.000
_cell.angle_alpha   90.00
_cell.angle_beta   90.00
_cell.angle_gamma   90.00
#
_symmetry.space_group_name_H-M   'P 1'
#
loop_
_entity.id
_entity.type
_entity.pdbx_description
1 polymer ?
#
loop_
_entity_poly.entity_id
_entity_poly.type
_entity_poly.pdbx_seq_one_letter_code
_entity_poly.pdbx_strand_id
1 'polypeptide(L)'
;MILGSEMIPWHMLELKESLVPCQGLLFLLAALAVEYAASQRLVQVAPEVADVVRIVSASAPNIEKHSASRAYELYLRRRAECHQWRLVRDDFRHRAVIRLCCMAPRLEASVWEEIKKAVEGLPEAARGRIENELGLKDGVTSMPAFVLEGASQFMTQVGNNPHLDYQSGVHLLARVLEAHLASFKSHAEASSVIMVSGLVFTAFCFCRSWASICGDPIEVLGVERRDGK
;
A
#
# COMPACT_ATOMS: atom_id res chain seq x y z
N MET A 1 -12.85 0.14 -11.04
CA MET A 1 -11.67 0.23 -10.15
C MET A 1 -12.06 -0.35 -8.81
N ILE A 2 -11.62 -1.58 -8.50
CA ILE A 2 -11.73 -2.10 -7.13
C ILE A 2 -10.82 -1.21 -6.29
N LEU A 3 -11.35 -0.64 -5.21
CA LEU A 3 -10.60 0.23 -4.29
C LEU A 3 -9.36 -0.53 -3.78
N GLY A 4 -8.21 -0.24 -4.40
CA GLY A 4 -6.96 -0.89 -4.09
C GLY A 4 -6.36 -0.39 -2.78
N SER A 5 -5.38 -1.12 -2.30
CA SER A 5 -4.53 -0.71 -1.18
C SER A 5 -3.60 0.47 -1.49
N GLU A 6 -3.49 0.82 -2.77
CA GLU A 6 -2.63 1.86 -3.33
C GLU A 6 -3.30 3.25 -3.32
N MET A 7 -4.41 3.37 -2.57
CA MET A 7 -5.17 4.60 -2.52
C MET A 7 -4.57 5.65 -1.61
N ILE A 8 -4.77 6.91 -2.00
CA ILE A 8 -4.60 8.09 -1.17
C ILE A 8 -5.94 8.84 -1.06
N PRO A 9 -6.08 9.80 -0.13
CA PRO A 9 -7.29 10.61 -0.01
C PRO A 9 -7.77 11.29 -1.29
N TRP A 10 -6.88 11.67 -2.20
CA TRP A 10 -7.26 12.18 -3.53
C TRP A 10 -8.22 11.26 -4.28
N HIS A 11 -8.00 9.93 -4.31
CA HIS A 11 -8.93 9.01 -4.98
C HIS A 11 -10.31 8.96 -4.31
N MET A 12 -10.38 9.15 -2.99
CA MET A 12 -11.66 9.26 -2.30
C MET A 12 -12.39 10.55 -2.67
N LEU A 13 -11.66 11.62 -3.00
CA LEU A 13 -12.24 12.86 -3.51
C LEU A 13 -12.83 12.63 -4.91
N GLU A 14 -12.07 12.06 -5.84
CA GLU A 14 -12.54 11.73 -7.19
C GLU A 14 -13.77 10.82 -7.17
N LEU A 15 -13.75 9.80 -6.29
CA LEU A 15 -14.90 8.93 -6.09
C LEU A 15 -16.08 9.68 -5.51
N LYS A 16 -15.87 10.55 -4.51
CA LYS A 16 -16.94 11.36 -3.94
C LYS A 16 -17.59 12.23 -5.02
N GLU A 17 -16.79 12.93 -5.83
CA GLU A 17 -17.27 13.75 -6.95
C GLU A 17 -18.03 12.93 -7.99
N SER A 18 -17.56 11.72 -8.29
CA SER A 18 -18.21 10.78 -9.22
C SER A 18 -19.49 10.13 -8.64
N LEU A 19 -19.61 10.04 -7.31
CA LEU A 19 -20.74 9.43 -6.60
C LEU A 19 -21.83 10.43 -6.24
N VAL A 20 -21.54 11.74 -6.19
CA VAL A 20 -22.52 12.81 -5.97
C VAL A 20 -23.77 12.68 -6.87
N PRO A 21 -23.67 12.31 -8.17
CA PRO A 21 -24.85 12.09 -9.01
C PRO A 21 -25.64 10.82 -8.68
N CYS A 22 -25.03 9.85 -8.01
CA CYS A 22 -25.50 8.46 -7.94
C CYS A 22 -25.98 8.00 -6.55
N GLN A 23 -25.99 8.90 -5.56
CA GLN A 23 -26.35 8.62 -4.14
C GLN A 23 -25.69 7.34 -3.57
N GLY A 24 -24.46 7.01 -3.98
CA GLY A 24 -23.71 5.80 -3.53
C GLY A 24 -24.36 4.44 -3.81
N LEU A 25 -25.57 4.42 -4.36
CA LEU A 25 -26.39 3.24 -4.57
C LEU A 25 -25.72 2.26 -5.54
N LEU A 26 -25.10 2.75 -6.61
CA LEU A 26 -24.40 1.91 -7.59
C LEU A 26 -23.19 1.19 -6.99
N PHE A 27 -22.48 1.84 -6.07
CA PHE A 27 -21.35 1.24 -5.38
C PHE A 27 -21.80 0.15 -4.41
N LEU A 28 -22.86 0.44 -3.64
CA LEU A 28 -23.48 -0.53 -2.75
C LEU A 28 -24.04 -1.73 -3.54
N LEU A 29 -24.69 -1.49 -4.68
CA LEU A 29 -25.22 -2.53 -5.56
C LEU A 29 -24.10 -3.39 -6.18
N ALA A 30 -22.99 -2.79 -6.60
CA ALA A 30 -21.85 -3.53 -7.12
C ALA A 30 -21.22 -4.44 -6.04
N ALA A 31 -21.11 -3.94 -4.81
CA ALA A 31 -20.55 -4.72 -3.72
C ALA A 31 -21.49 -5.84 -3.26
N LEU A 32 -22.79 -5.56 -3.16
CA LEU A 32 -23.83 -6.57 -2.92
C LEU A 32 -23.88 -7.64 -4.02
N ALA A 33 -23.66 -7.26 -5.28
CA ALA A 33 -23.61 -8.20 -6.40
C ALA A 33 -22.43 -9.18 -6.28
N VAL A 34 -21.26 -8.70 -5.83
CA VAL A 34 -20.09 -9.56 -5.59
C VAL A 34 -20.33 -10.50 -4.40
N GLU A 35 -20.89 -9.99 -3.29
CA GLU A 35 -21.25 -10.84 -2.14
C GLU A 35 -22.31 -11.89 -2.50
N TYR A 36 -23.33 -11.51 -3.28
CA TYR A 36 -24.35 -12.43 -3.76
C TYR A 36 -23.75 -13.52 -4.65
N ALA A 37 -22.92 -13.15 -5.65
CA ALA A 37 -22.26 -14.11 -6.53
C ALA A 37 -21.37 -15.11 -5.77
N ALA A 38 -20.69 -14.64 -4.72
CA ALA A 38 -19.92 -15.50 -3.82
C ALA A 38 -20.82 -16.46 -3.01
N SER A 39 -21.93 -15.96 -2.45
CA SER A 39 -22.87 -16.77 -1.64
C SER A 39 -23.55 -17.88 -2.45
N GLN A 40 -23.81 -17.63 -3.73
CA GLN A 40 -24.41 -18.57 -4.66
C GLN A 40 -23.39 -19.54 -5.29
N ARG A 41 -22.10 -19.45 -4.91
CA ARG A 41 -20.98 -20.22 -5.48
C ARG A 41 -20.85 -20.10 -7.01
N LEU A 42 -21.39 -19.02 -7.58
CA LEU A 42 -21.28 -18.75 -9.02
C LEU A 42 -19.85 -18.37 -9.40
N VAL A 43 -19.12 -17.80 -8.44
CA VAL A 43 -17.71 -17.44 -8.55
C VAL A 43 -17.01 -17.89 -7.27
N GLN A 44 -15.88 -18.59 -7.40
CA GLN A 44 -14.97 -18.77 -6.26
C GLN A 44 -14.27 -17.44 -6.01
N VAL A 45 -14.74 -16.73 -4.99
CA VAL A 45 -14.09 -15.51 -4.50
C VAL A 45 -13.12 -15.91 -3.40
N ALA A 46 -11.85 -15.58 -3.58
CA ALA A 46 -10.84 -15.80 -2.54
C ALA A 46 -11.23 -15.04 -1.26
N PRO A 47 -11.06 -15.61 -0.05
CA PRO A 47 -11.48 -14.97 1.20
C PRO A 47 -10.98 -13.53 1.36
N GLU A 48 -9.76 -13.27 0.91
CA GLU A 48 -9.10 -11.96 0.96
C GLU A 48 -9.84 -10.91 0.13
N VAL A 49 -10.37 -11.32 -1.04
CA VAL A 49 -11.17 -10.45 -1.91
C VAL A 49 -12.52 -10.14 -1.27
N ALA A 50 -13.16 -11.13 -0.64
CA ALA A 50 -14.41 -10.93 0.08
C ALA A 50 -14.25 -9.93 1.24
N ASP A 51 -13.13 -10.01 1.99
CA ASP A 51 -12.85 -9.07 3.07
C ASP A 51 -12.58 -7.66 2.56
N VAL A 52 -11.85 -7.50 1.46
CA VAL A 52 -11.71 -6.20 0.80
C VAL A 52 -13.07 -5.64 0.44
N VAL A 53 -13.94 -6.42 -0.22
CA VAL A 53 -15.29 -5.99 -0.59
C VAL A 53 -16.12 -5.58 0.63
N ARG A 54 -16.08 -6.34 1.73
CA ARG A 54 -16.80 -5.98 2.97
C ARG A 54 -16.32 -4.66 3.56
N ILE A 55 -15.00 -4.50 3.70
CA ILE A 55 -14.41 -3.29 4.27
C ILE A 55 -14.75 -2.07 3.41
N VAL A 56 -14.66 -2.25 2.11
CA VAL A 56 -14.99 -1.27 1.09
C VAL A 56 -16.46 -0.86 1.15
N SER A 57 -17.38 -1.84 1.15
CA SER A 57 -18.83 -1.64 1.26
C SER A 57 -19.19 -0.88 2.52
N ALA A 58 -18.62 -1.32 3.64
CA ALA A 58 -18.87 -0.71 4.92
C ALA A 58 -18.32 0.73 4.97
N SER A 59 -17.34 1.07 4.13
CA SER A 59 -16.75 2.41 4.03
C SER A 59 -17.55 3.36 3.13
N ALA A 60 -18.44 2.86 2.27
CA ALA A 60 -19.24 3.68 1.35
C ALA A 60 -20.00 4.82 2.05
N PRO A 61 -20.72 4.58 3.16
CA PRO A 61 -21.45 5.66 3.85
C PRO A 61 -20.52 6.75 4.39
N ASN A 62 -19.25 6.41 4.67
CA ASN A 62 -18.27 7.39 5.14
C ASN A 62 -17.82 8.33 4.01
N ILE A 63 -17.72 7.82 2.77
CA ILE A 63 -17.36 8.62 1.58
C ILE A 63 -18.44 9.67 1.30
N GLU A 64 -19.71 9.29 1.45
CA GLU A 64 -20.84 10.21 1.30
C GLU A 64 -20.83 11.29 2.39
N LYS A 65 -20.75 10.86 3.66
CA LYS A 65 -20.95 11.74 4.83
C LYS A 65 -19.76 12.62 5.20
N HIS A 66 -18.53 12.21 4.86
CA HIS A 66 -17.32 12.88 5.35
C HIS A 66 -16.47 13.45 4.21
N SER A 67 -15.51 14.33 4.54
CA SER A 67 -14.49 14.77 3.56
C SER A 67 -13.64 13.59 3.09
N ALA A 68 -13.02 13.70 1.92
CA ALA A 68 -12.18 12.65 1.34
C ALA A 68 -11.07 12.17 2.30
N SER A 69 -10.34 13.10 2.93
CA SER A 69 -9.32 12.78 3.94
C SER A 69 -9.90 12.03 5.13
N ARG A 70 -11.09 12.41 5.61
CA ARG A 70 -11.74 11.74 6.74
C ARG A 70 -12.28 10.36 6.37
N ALA A 71 -12.88 10.21 5.20
CA ALA A 71 -13.37 8.92 4.71
C ALA A 71 -12.22 7.91 4.54
N TYR A 72 -11.08 8.37 4.00
CA TYR A 72 -9.87 7.57 3.89
C TYR A 72 -9.26 7.19 5.25
N GLU A 73 -9.22 8.12 6.21
CA GLU A 73 -8.75 7.81 7.57
C GLU A 73 -9.63 6.72 8.22
N LEU A 74 -10.95 6.78 8.04
CA LEU A 74 -11.88 5.76 8.54
C LEU A 74 -11.65 4.41 7.85
N TYR A 75 -11.34 4.40 6.55
CA TYR A 75 -10.95 3.19 5.82
C TYR A 75 -9.67 2.57 6.42
N LEU A 76 -8.60 3.36 6.59
CA LEU A 76 -7.36 2.87 7.20
C LEU A 76 -7.57 2.37 8.64
N ARG A 77 -8.39 3.09 9.42
CA ARG A 77 -8.71 2.69 10.79
C ARG A 77 -9.35 1.32 10.84
N ARG A 78 -10.33 1.05 9.96
CA ARG A 78 -10.98 -0.26 9.89
C ARG A 78 -10.03 -1.37 9.48
N ARG A 79 -9.14 -1.11 8.53
CA ARG A 79 -8.08 -2.05 8.15
C ARG A 79 -7.17 -2.36 9.35
N ALA A 80 -6.76 -1.35 10.11
CA ALA A 80 -5.94 -1.53 11.30
C ALA A 80 -6.65 -2.30 12.43
N GLU A 81 -7.92 -2.01 12.67
CA GLU A 81 -8.73 -2.65 13.72
C GLU A 81 -8.87 -4.17 13.48
N CYS A 82 -8.90 -4.64 12.23
CA CYS A 82 -8.86 -6.06 11.89
C CYS A 82 -7.62 -6.80 12.43
N HIS A 83 -6.53 -6.07 12.70
CA HIS A 83 -5.29 -6.61 13.24
C HIS A 83 -5.02 -6.13 14.67
N GLN A 84 -6.03 -5.61 15.37
CA GLN A 84 -5.92 -5.06 16.73
C GLN A 84 -4.99 -3.83 16.83
N TRP A 85 -4.81 -3.12 15.71
CA TRP A 85 -4.02 -1.90 15.67
C TRP A 85 -4.92 -0.67 15.74
N ARG A 86 -4.42 0.38 16.39
CA ARG A 86 -5.14 1.65 16.55
C ARG A 86 -4.46 2.75 15.77
N LEU A 87 -5.17 3.31 14.79
CA LEU A 87 -4.72 4.50 14.07
C LEU A 87 -4.88 5.75 14.96
N VAL A 88 -3.76 6.40 15.28
CA VAL A 88 -3.71 7.66 16.02
C VAL A 88 -3.61 8.83 15.04
N ARG A 89 -4.34 9.93 15.29
CA ARG A 89 -4.48 11.04 14.33
C ARG A 89 -3.15 11.70 13.95
N ASP A 90 -2.26 11.88 14.92
CA ASP A 90 -1.02 12.65 14.73
C ASP A 90 0.24 11.76 14.71
N ASP A 91 0.03 10.44 14.62
CA ASP A 91 1.11 9.47 14.47
C ASP A 91 1.28 9.11 12.98
N PHE A 92 2.00 9.99 12.26
CA PHE A 92 2.22 9.82 10.82
C PHE A 92 3.05 8.58 10.49
N ARG A 93 3.96 8.19 11.38
CA ARG A 93 4.76 6.98 11.21
C ARG A 93 3.88 5.74 11.23
N HIS A 94 3.04 5.60 12.26
CA HIS A 94 2.13 4.48 12.36
C HIS A 94 1.12 4.48 11.21
N ARG A 95 0.64 5.64 10.78
CA ARG A 95 -0.19 5.75 9.58
C ARG A 95 0.53 5.25 8.33
N ALA A 96 1.81 5.62 8.12
CA ALA A 96 2.61 5.14 7.00
C ALA A 96 2.76 3.61 7.03
N VAL A 97 3.01 3.02 8.21
CA VAL A 97 3.06 1.57 8.40
C VAL A 97 1.71 0.94 8.03
N ILE A 98 0.59 1.45 8.52
CA ILE A 98 -0.75 0.94 8.18
C ILE A 98 -1.00 0.98 6.67
N ARG A 99 -0.59 2.06 5.99
CA ARG A 99 -0.70 2.14 4.52
C ARG A 99 0.15 1.06 3.84
N LEU A 100 1.38 0.86 4.26
CA LEU A 100 2.25 -0.20 3.74
C LEU A 100 1.66 -1.60 4.00
N CYS A 101 1.12 -1.85 5.19
CA CYS A 101 0.43 -3.09 5.51
C CYS A 101 -0.82 -3.30 4.65
N CYS A 102 -1.54 -2.22 4.31
CA CYS A 102 -2.65 -2.33 3.38
C CYS A 102 -2.16 -2.77 1.99
N MET A 103 -0.97 -2.34 1.54
CA MET A 103 -0.37 -2.76 0.27
C MET A 103 -0.02 -4.24 0.26
N ALA A 104 0.36 -4.83 1.39
CA ALA A 104 0.51 -6.28 1.46
C ALA A 104 -0.85 -6.99 1.34
N PRO A 105 -0.95 -8.05 0.52
CA PRO A 105 -2.21 -8.76 0.30
C PRO A 105 -2.60 -9.64 1.48
N ARG A 106 -1.62 -9.99 2.34
CA ARG A 106 -1.82 -10.93 3.44
C ARG A 106 -2.32 -10.18 4.66
N LEU A 107 -3.50 -10.56 5.12
CA LEU A 107 -4.15 -10.06 6.34
C LEU A 107 -3.66 -10.81 7.60
N GLU A 108 -2.46 -11.38 7.56
CA GLU A 108 -1.90 -12.05 8.73
C GLU A 108 -1.26 -11.01 9.66
N ALA A 109 -1.53 -11.11 10.97
CA ALA A 109 -0.94 -10.21 11.96
C ALA A 109 0.59 -10.26 11.97
N SER A 110 1.18 -11.42 11.66
CA SER A 110 2.64 -11.60 11.50
C SER A 110 3.22 -10.66 10.44
N VAL A 111 2.58 -10.56 9.28
CA VAL A 111 3.01 -9.69 8.17
C VAL A 111 3.00 -8.22 8.56
N TRP A 112 2.00 -7.80 9.35
CA TRP A 112 1.93 -6.43 9.85
C TRP A 112 3.09 -6.10 10.79
N GLU A 113 3.44 -7.03 11.69
CA GLU A 113 4.60 -6.87 12.58
C GLU A 113 5.93 -6.90 11.81
N GLU A 114 6.03 -7.70 10.74
CA GLU A 114 7.22 -7.71 9.87
C GLU A 114 7.39 -6.39 9.12
N ILE A 115 6.32 -5.83 8.55
CA ILE A 115 6.35 -4.53 7.87
C ILE A 115 6.66 -3.41 8.86
N LYS A 116 6.14 -3.48 10.08
CA LYS A 116 6.50 -2.54 11.16
C LYS A 116 7.99 -2.55 11.44
N LYS A 117 8.56 -3.73 11.68
CA LYS A 117 9.99 -3.92 11.94
C LYS A 117 10.83 -3.47 10.76
N ALA A 118 10.38 -3.74 9.54
CA ALA A 118 11.02 -3.26 8.31
C ALA A 118 11.12 -1.73 8.27
N VAL A 119 10.05 -1.02 8.60
CA VAL A 119 10.03 0.46 8.67
C VAL A 119 10.89 0.98 9.82
N GLU A 120 10.84 0.34 10.99
CA GLU A 120 11.63 0.73 12.17
C GLU A 120 13.13 0.53 11.94
N GLY A 121 13.52 -0.50 11.19
CA GLY A 121 14.89 -0.84 10.82
C GLY A 121 15.47 -0.01 9.67
N LEU A 122 14.70 0.90 9.07
CA LEU A 122 15.22 1.81 8.05
C LEU A 122 16.18 2.86 8.66
N PRO A 123 17.17 3.35 7.88
CA PRO A 123 17.91 4.56 8.23
C PRO A 123 16.97 5.74 8.49
N GLU A 124 17.32 6.63 9.41
CA GLU A 124 16.48 7.77 9.83
C GLU A 124 15.96 8.58 8.63
N ALA A 125 16.83 8.88 7.66
CA ALA A 125 16.48 9.66 6.48
C ALA A 125 15.46 8.95 5.58
N ALA A 126 15.53 7.61 5.45
CA ALA A 126 14.58 6.82 4.68
C ALA A 126 13.24 6.68 5.43
N ARG A 127 13.31 6.45 6.75
CA ARG A 127 12.14 6.37 7.62
C ARG A 127 11.34 7.66 7.63
N GLY A 128 12.01 8.81 7.81
CA GLY A 128 11.39 10.13 7.76
C GLY A 128 10.74 10.41 6.41
N ARG A 129 11.28 9.86 5.32
CA ARG A 129 10.70 9.98 3.97
C ARG A 129 9.43 9.17 3.81
N ILE A 130 9.42 7.92 4.27
CA ILE A 130 8.21 7.08 4.31
C ILE A 130 7.13 7.74 5.17
N GLU A 131 7.50 8.24 6.35
CA GLU A 131 6.59 8.97 7.24
C GLU A 131 5.99 10.22 6.58
N ASN A 132 6.82 11.01 5.90
CA ASN A 132 6.35 12.21 5.19
C ASN A 132 5.43 11.85 4.01
N GLU A 133 5.91 11.02 3.09
CA GLU A 133 5.23 10.76 1.81
C GLU A 133 4.00 9.85 1.97
N LEU A 134 4.06 8.85 2.85
CA LEU A 134 2.97 7.90 3.05
C LEU A 134 2.15 8.20 4.33
N GLY A 135 2.69 8.90 5.31
CA GLY A 135 1.97 9.23 6.54
C GLY A 135 1.32 10.60 6.47
N LEU A 136 2.12 11.64 6.23
CA LEU A 136 1.68 13.03 6.29
C LEU A 136 0.90 13.44 5.04
N LYS A 137 1.44 13.15 3.85
CA LYS A 137 0.82 13.60 2.60
C LYS A 137 -0.46 12.84 2.26
N ASP A 138 -1.48 13.58 1.84
CA ASP A 138 -2.81 13.07 1.55
C ASP A 138 -3.29 13.38 0.13
N GLY A 139 -2.60 14.25 -0.60
CA GLY A 139 -3.00 14.61 -1.95
C GLY A 139 -4.15 15.61 -1.99
N VAL A 140 -4.59 16.11 -0.84
CA VAL A 140 -5.73 17.04 -0.72
C VAL A 140 -5.30 18.31 0.01
N THR A 141 -4.75 18.14 1.22
CA THR A 141 -4.23 19.24 2.05
C THR A 141 -2.72 19.37 1.94
N SER A 142 -2.01 18.28 1.65
CA SER A 142 -0.55 18.26 1.52
C SER A 142 -0.13 17.61 0.20
N MET A 143 0.59 18.39 -0.61
CA MET A 143 0.94 18.13 -2.01
C MET A 143 2.44 18.34 -2.28
N PRO A 144 3.02 17.67 -3.29
CA PRO A 144 2.43 16.60 -4.10
C PRO A 144 2.37 15.29 -3.31
N ALA A 145 1.32 14.50 -3.52
CA ALA A 145 1.22 13.14 -3.00
C ALA A 145 1.47 12.11 -4.12
N PHE A 146 2.04 10.97 -3.72
CA PHE A 146 2.39 9.90 -4.64
C PHE A 146 1.40 8.74 -4.54
N VAL A 147 0.91 8.32 -5.70
CA VAL A 147 0.18 7.05 -5.85
C VAL A 147 1.19 6.00 -6.25
N LEU A 148 1.40 4.99 -5.42
CA LEU A 148 2.36 3.91 -5.69
C LEU A 148 1.66 2.77 -6.44
N GLU A 149 1.38 2.96 -7.72
CA GLU A 149 0.71 1.98 -8.55
C GLU A 149 1.54 0.70 -8.70
N GLY A 150 0.97 -0.45 -8.38
CA GLY A 150 1.65 -1.74 -8.36
C GLY A 150 2.47 -2.02 -7.10
N ALA A 151 2.48 -1.13 -6.10
CA ALA A 151 3.13 -1.41 -4.82
C ALA A 151 2.52 -2.61 -4.10
N SER A 152 1.22 -2.85 -4.27
CA SER A 152 0.58 -4.00 -3.66
C SER A 152 1.07 -5.31 -4.26
N GLN A 153 1.15 -5.38 -5.59
CA GLN A 153 1.72 -6.53 -6.28
C GLN A 153 3.20 -6.72 -5.93
N PHE A 154 3.96 -5.63 -5.84
CA PHE A 154 5.34 -5.68 -5.39
C PHE A 154 5.48 -6.28 -3.98
N MET A 155 4.75 -5.76 -3.00
CA MET A 155 4.80 -6.25 -1.62
C MET A 155 4.29 -7.68 -1.50
N THR A 156 3.32 -8.07 -2.33
CA THR A 156 2.89 -9.47 -2.48
C THR A 156 4.05 -10.37 -2.90
N GLN A 157 4.79 -9.96 -3.93
CA GLN A 157 5.90 -10.75 -4.46
C GLN A 157 7.07 -10.81 -3.47
N VAL A 158 7.35 -9.73 -2.75
CA VAL A 158 8.33 -9.73 -1.65
C VAL A 158 7.93 -10.76 -0.60
N GLY A 159 6.69 -10.71 -0.09
CA GLY A 159 6.22 -11.65 0.93
C GLY A 159 6.11 -13.11 0.47
N ASN A 160 6.05 -13.37 -0.84
CA ASN A 160 6.03 -14.70 -1.41
C ASN A 160 7.42 -15.24 -1.76
N ASN A 161 8.46 -14.40 -1.74
CA ASN A 161 9.81 -14.78 -2.14
C ASN A 161 10.65 -15.14 -0.90
N PRO A 162 11.10 -16.40 -0.74
CA PRO A 162 11.86 -16.82 0.43
C PRO A 162 13.25 -16.17 0.54
N HIS A 163 13.73 -15.52 -0.52
CA HIS A 163 15.02 -14.84 -0.56
C HIS A 163 14.93 -13.33 -0.34
N LEU A 164 13.72 -12.78 -0.23
CA LEU A 164 13.50 -11.35 -0.01
C LEU A 164 12.67 -11.16 1.25
N ASP A 165 13.10 -10.26 2.12
CA ASP A 165 12.34 -9.85 3.28
C ASP A 165 11.59 -8.52 3.03
N TYR A 166 10.59 -8.26 3.86
CA TYR A 166 9.87 -6.98 3.80
C TYR A 166 10.79 -5.79 4.09
N GLN A 167 11.88 -5.97 4.83
CA GLN A 167 12.87 -4.90 5.07
C GLN A 167 13.49 -4.42 3.75
N SER A 168 13.94 -5.34 2.91
CA SER A 168 14.48 -5.02 1.58
C SER A 168 13.41 -4.39 0.68
N GLY A 169 12.18 -4.92 0.72
CA GLY A 169 11.06 -4.39 -0.05
C GLY A 169 10.71 -2.94 0.31
N VAL A 170 10.54 -2.66 1.61
CA VAL A 170 10.24 -1.33 2.13
C VAL A 170 11.40 -0.36 1.88
N HIS A 171 12.65 -0.83 2.03
CA HIS A 171 13.82 0.00 1.73
C HIS A 171 13.87 0.39 0.25
N LEU A 172 13.56 -0.53 -0.67
CA LEU A 172 13.45 -0.23 -2.09
C LEU A 172 12.35 0.80 -2.36
N LEU A 173 11.16 0.66 -1.76
CA LEU A 173 10.08 1.65 -1.89
C LEU A 173 10.52 3.05 -1.41
N ALA A 174 11.25 3.13 -0.30
CA ALA A 174 11.79 4.40 0.19
C ALA A 174 12.77 5.03 -0.82
N ARG A 175 13.60 4.22 -1.48
CA ARG A 175 14.52 4.67 -2.55
C ARG A 175 13.76 5.13 -3.81
N VAL A 176 12.67 4.46 -4.17
CA VAL A 176 11.81 4.85 -5.30
C VAL A 176 11.17 6.21 -5.03
N LEU A 177 10.61 6.41 -3.84
CA LEU A 177 10.08 7.71 -3.40
C LEU A 177 11.15 8.79 -3.42
N GLU A 178 12.37 8.47 -2.97
CA GLU A 178 13.51 9.37 -3.03
C GLU A 178 13.86 9.81 -4.45
N ALA A 179 13.99 8.86 -5.38
CA ALA A 179 14.31 9.15 -6.77
C ALA A 179 13.23 10.03 -7.42
N HIS A 180 11.95 9.74 -7.15
CA HIS A 180 10.84 10.53 -7.68
C HIS A 180 10.77 11.93 -7.09
N LEU A 181 11.03 12.10 -5.78
CA LEU A 181 11.13 13.43 -5.18
C LEU A 181 12.26 14.26 -5.80
N ALA A 182 13.38 13.63 -6.15
CA ALA A 182 14.48 14.32 -6.80
C ALA A 182 14.11 14.78 -8.22
N SER A 183 13.38 13.97 -8.98
CA SER A 183 12.90 14.37 -10.32
C SER A 183 11.79 15.42 -10.24
N PHE A 184 10.92 15.37 -9.21
CA PHE A 184 9.77 16.27 -9.09
C PHE A 184 10.12 17.73 -8.82
N LYS A 185 11.33 18.03 -8.31
CA LYS A 185 11.80 19.42 -8.10
C LYS A 185 11.76 20.27 -9.38
N SER A 186 11.55 19.67 -10.54
CA SER A 186 11.45 20.35 -11.83
C SER A 186 10.01 20.58 -12.35
N HIS A 187 8.98 19.93 -11.78
CA HIS A 187 7.60 19.95 -12.31
C HIS A 187 6.58 20.24 -11.19
N ALA A 188 5.90 21.38 -11.25
CA ALA A 188 4.97 21.85 -10.21
C ALA A 188 3.52 21.40 -10.47
N GLU A 189 3.28 20.09 -10.57
CA GLU A 189 1.92 19.55 -10.75
C GLU A 189 1.36 18.89 -9.48
N ALA A 190 0.03 18.86 -9.40
CA ALA A 190 -0.73 18.59 -8.18
C ALA A 190 -0.53 17.17 -7.62
N SER A 191 -0.46 16.14 -8.46
CA SER A 191 -0.27 14.75 -8.03
C SER A 191 0.57 14.00 -9.05
N SER A 192 1.34 12.99 -8.61
CA SER A 192 2.02 12.10 -9.54
C SER A 192 1.82 10.65 -9.19
N VAL A 193 1.57 9.88 -10.25
CA VAL A 193 1.45 8.43 -10.17
C VAL A 193 2.85 7.86 -10.40
N ILE A 194 3.33 7.13 -9.39
CA ILE A 194 4.57 6.37 -9.46
C ILE A 194 4.20 4.94 -9.82
N MET A 195 4.51 4.52 -11.05
CA MET A 195 4.37 3.13 -11.45
C MET A 195 5.50 2.29 -10.87
N VAL A 196 5.22 1.58 -9.78
CA VAL A 196 6.15 0.64 -9.13
C VAL A 196 6.26 -0.65 -9.94
N SER A 197 5.19 -1.07 -10.63
CA SER A 197 5.13 -2.31 -11.41
C SER A 197 6.25 -2.46 -12.47
N GLY A 198 6.62 -1.37 -13.15
CA GLY A 198 7.72 -1.37 -14.12
C GLY A 198 9.11 -1.55 -13.49
N LEU A 199 9.28 -1.10 -12.25
CA LEU A 199 10.52 -1.28 -11.50
C LEU A 199 10.68 -2.73 -11.01
N VAL A 200 9.57 -3.39 -10.66
CA VAL A 200 9.57 -4.81 -10.28
C VAL A 200 10.07 -5.66 -11.45
N PHE A 201 9.55 -5.44 -12.65
CA PHE A 201 9.98 -6.20 -13.83
C PHE A 201 11.49 -6.02 -14.07
N THR A 202 11.99 -4.79 -13.97
CA THR A 202 13.41 -4.49 -14.19
C THR A 202 14.30 -5.10 -13.11
N ALA A 203 13.93 -4.97 -11.83
CA ALA A 203 14.69 -5.54 -10.71
C ALA A 203 14.69 -7.07 -10.74
N PHE A 204 13.54 -7.70 -11.05
CA PHE A 204 13.43 -9.16 -11.12
C PHE A 204 14.18 -9.73 -12.33
N CYS A 205 14.12 -9.07 -13.49
CA CYS A 205 14.91 -9.42 -14.66
C CYS A 205 16.41 -9.25 -14.40
N PHE A 206 16.81 -8.22 -13.65
CA PHE A 206 18.19 -8.02 -13.25
C PHE A 206 18.66 -9.13 -12.29
N CYS A 207 17.90 -9.45 -11.23
CA CYS A 207 18.25 -10.53 -10.32
C CYS A 207 18.31 -11.91 -10.99
N ARG A 208 17.38 -12.23 -11.91
CA ARG A 208 17.40 -13.51 -12.64
C ARG A 208 18.53 -13.57 -13.68
N SER A 209 18.76 -12.49 -14.43
CA SER A 209 19.89 -12.44 -15.38
C SER A 209 21.22 -12.49 -14.65
N TRP A 210 21.34 -11.79 -13.53
CA TRP A 210 22.58 -11.74 -12.76
C TRP A 210 22.88 -13.07 -12.06
N ALA A 211 21.88 -13.73 -11.46
CA ALA A 211 22.05 -15.07 -10.92
C ALA A 211 22.46 -16.10 -11.99
N SER A 212 21.98 -15.92 -13.23
CA SER A 212 22.39 -16.75 -14.38
C SER A 212 23.80 -16.44 -14.89
N ILE A 213 24.31 -15.22 -14.69
CA ILE A 213 25.61 -14.78 -15.18
C ILE A 213 26.72 -15.02 -14.15
N CYS A 214 26.42 -14.86 -12.86
CA CYS A 214 27.45 -14.82 -11.82
C CYS A 214 27.64 -16.13 -11.05
N GLY A 215 26.83 -17.16 -11.27
CA GLY A 215 27.06 -18.52 -10.75
C GLY A 215 26.98 -18.69 -9.22
N ASP A 216 27.02 -17.61 -8.45
CA ASP A 216 26.98 -17.60 -6.99
C ASP A 216 26.06 -16.49 -6.44
N PRO A 217 25.39 -16.74 -5.30
CA PRO A 217 24.51 -15.77 -4.67
C PRO A 217 25.32 -14.57 -4.16
N ILE A 218 24.85 -13.37 -4.50
CA ILE A 218 25.47 -12.13 -4.11
C ILE A 218 25.37 -11.94 -2.59
N GLU A 219 26.51 -11.83 -1.90
CA GLU A 219 26.64 -11.03 -0.67
C GLU A 219 26.45 -9.55 -1.03
N VAL A 220 25.22 -9.06 -1.17
CA VAL A 220 24.95 -7.62 -1.33
C VAL A 220 23.92 -7.17 -0.31
N LEU A 221 24.25 -6.01 0.26
CA LEU A 221 23.80 -5.44 1.52
C LEU A 221 24.47 -6.12 2.71
N GLY A 222 25.44 -5.42 3.31
CA GLY A 222 26.25 -5.84 4.45
C GLY A 222 25.42 -6.10 5.71
N VAL A 223 24.65 -7.18 5.68
CA VAL A 223 24.13 -7.87 6.84
C VAL A 223 25.16 -8.96 7.12
N GLU A 224 26.10 -8.68 8.03
CA GLU A 224 26.95 -9.73 8.59
C GLU A 224 26.02 -10.84 9.10
N ARG A 225 26.13 -12.03 8.51
CA ARG A 225 25.56 -13.23 9.12
C ARG A 225 26.21 -13.38 10.50
N ARG A 226 25.46 -13.09 11.57
CA ARG A 226 25.80 -13.61 12.89
C ARG A 226 25.57 -15.11 12.87
N ASP A 227 26.61 -15.84 12.51
CA ASP A 227 26.69 -17.26 12.77
C ASP A 227 26.79 -17.44 14.29
N GLY A 228 25.65 -17.69 14.93
CA GLY A 228 25.57 -18.09 16.33
C GLY A 228 26.04 -19.53 16.49
N LYS A 229 27.11 -19.72 17.26
CA LYS A 229 27.39 -20.96 17.98
C LYS A 229 26.37 -21.16 19.10
#